data_AF-A0A964UKI9-F1
#
_entry.id   AF-A0A964UKI9-F1
#
_cell.length_a   1.000
_cell.length_b   1.000
_cell.length_c   1.000
_cell.angle_alpha   90.00
_cell.angle_beta   90.00
_cell.angle_gamma   90.00
#
_symmetry.space_group_name_H-M   'P 1'
#
loop_
_entity.id
_entity.type
_entity.pdbx_description
1 polymer ?
#
loop_
_entity_poly.entity_id
_entity_poly.type
_entity_poly.pdbx_seq_one_letter_code
_entity_poly.pdbx_strand_id
1 'polypeptide(L)'
;MVGLGVFVLAALGLFAYILLGGPGQEAQEPAAELPERATSSTAEEAQGEIVTAKHEFADGVHTIAGSLDLPTPCHQLRTEAATSTAGAQTEVIIDFEVVDPAPDTVCAQVITPTPFSVSVAAPEDAVFSATRNGDGVVLNLVEVPEGEDIETFEYLKG
;
A
#
# COMPACT_ATOMS: atom_id res chain seq x y z
N MET A 1 8.33 15.93 61.43
CA MET A 1 7.04 16.18 60.74
C MET A 1 6.98 17.56 60.06
N VAL A 2 8.11 18.18 59.68
CA VAL A 2 8.11 19.47 58.96
C VAL A 2 8.28 19.30 57.44
N GLY A 3 8.96 18.23 56.99
CA GLY A 3 9.21 17.99 55.57
C GLY A 3 7.98 17.59 54.73
N LEU A 4 6.98 16.93 55.34
CA LEU A 4 5.77 16.49 54.62
C LEU A 4 4.87 17.67 54.24
N GLY A 5 4.78 18.69 55.11
CA GLY A 5 3.95 19.87 54.87
C GLY A 5 4.49 20.77 53.75
N VAL A 6 5.82 20.91 53.67
CA VAL A 6 6.48 21.72 52.63
C VAL A 6 6.32 21.08 51.26
N PHE A 7 6.40 19.75 51.17
CA PHE A 7 6.27 19.04 49.90
C PHE A 7 4.85 19.11 49.33
N VAL A 8 3.83 19.01 50.19
CA VAL A 8 2.42 19.12 49.79
C VAL A 8 2.09 20.54 49.34
N LEU A 9 2.61 21.57 50.01
CA LEU A 9 2.42 22.97 49.59
C LEU A 9 3.13 23.28 48.27
N ALA A 10 4.33 22.75 48.04
CA ALA A 10 5.04 22.91 46.78
C ALA A 10 4.32 22.20 45.62
N ALA A 11 3.81 20.99 45.84
CA ALA A 11 3.07 20.23 44.83
C ALA A 11 1.74 20.91 44.46
N LEU A 12 0.99 21.42 45.45
CA LEU A 12 -0.25 22.16 45.21
C LEU A 12 0.01 23.51 44.52
N GLY A 13 1.11 24.19 44.87
CA GLY A 13 1.52 25.44 44.22
C GLY A 13 1.91 25.23 42.76
N LEU A 14 2.68 24.17 42.45
CA LEU A 14 3.07 23.82 41.08
C LEU A 14 1.86 23.39 40.25
N PHE A 15 0.94 22.62 40.83
CA PHE A 15 -0.28 22.17 40.17
C PHE A 15 -1.23 23.34 39.87
N ALA A 16 -1.39 24.27 40.81
CA ALA A 16 -2.16 25.50 40.58
C ALA A 16 -1.52 26.40 39.50
N TYR A 17 -0.18 26.49 39.47
CA TYR A 17 0.53 27.28 38.45
C TYR A 17 0.33 26.73 37.02
N ILE A 18 0.28 25.41 36.85
CA ILE A 18 0.00 24.77 35.55
C ILE A 18 -1.46 24.98 35.14
N LEU A 19 -2.40 24.96 36.09
CA LEU A 19 -3.83 25.12 35.79
C LEU A 19 -4.27 26.58 35.57
N LEU A 20 -3.56 27.56 36.13
CA LEU A 20 -3.96 28.98 36.07
C LEU A 20 -3.24 29.82 35.01
N GLY A 21 -2.21 29.32 34.32
CA GLY A 21 -1.61 30.10 33.22
C GLY A 21 -0.22 29.67 32.79
N GLY A 22 -0.09 28.49 32.19
CA GLY A 22 1.11 28.15 31.43
C GLY A 22 1.31 29.15 30.26
N PRO A 23 2.54 29.68 30.05
CA PRO A 23 2.81 30.62 28.97
C PRO A 23 2.92 29.84 27.67
N GLY A 24 1.98 30.04 26.77
CA GLY A 24 2.00 29.32 25.51
C GLY A 24 1.04 29.90 24.51
N GLN A 25 1.22 31.17 24.15
CA GLN A 25 0.85 31.72 22.84
C GLN A 25 1.83 32.84 22.49
N GLU A 26 2.92 32.47 21.85
CA GLU A 26 3.67 33.38 21.01
C GLU A 26 2.74 33.75 19.85
N ALA A 27 2.20 34.97 19.91
CA ALA A 27 1.38 35.50 18.83
C ALA A 27 2.29 35.71 17.61
N GLN A 28 2.30 34.73 16.72
CA GLN A 28 2.97 34.82 15.43
C GLN A 28 2.23 35.84 14.57
N GLU A 29 2.88 36.98 14.30
CA GLU A 29 2.42 37.98 13.35
C GLU A 29 2.23 37.34 11.96
N PRO A 30 1.11 37.57 11.27
CA PRO A 30 0.95 37.08 9.90
C PRO A 30 1.84 37.93 8.99
N ALA A 31 3.01 37.40 8.65
CA ALA A 31 3.77 37.87 7.51
C ALA A 31 2.92 37.68 6.25
N ALA A 32 2.65 38.77 5.55
CA ALA A 32 2.00 38.73 4.26
C ALA A 32 2.91 38.01 3.24
N GLU A 33 2.54 36.81 2.84
CA GLU A 33 3.22 36.08 1.78
C GLU A 33 2.58 36.43 0.43
N LEU A 34 3.41 36.93 -0.50
CA LEU A 34 3.05 37.15 -1.89
C LEU A 34 2.64 35.82 -2.53
N PRO A 35 1.72 35.80 -3.52
CA PRO A 35 1.35 34.57 -4.18
C PRO A 35 2.52 34.07 -5.03
N GLU A 36 3.29 33.13 -4.50
CA GLU A 36 4.16 32.28 -5.30
C GLU A 36 3.28 31.40 -6.17
N ARG A 37 3.39 31.63 -7.46
CA ARG A 37 2.71 30.89 -8.52
C ARG A 37 3.22 29.45 -8.51
N ALA A 38 2.57 28.59 -7.72
CA ALA A 38 2.74 27.16 -7.81
C ALA A 38 2.31 26.69 -9.21
N THR A 39 3.29 26.43 -10.06
CA THR A 39 3.12 25.52 -11.18
C THR A 39 3.10 24.11 -10.59
N SER A 40 1.96 23.73 -10.01
CA SER A 40 1.69 22.35 -9.64
C SER A 40 1.45 21.58 -10.93
N SER A 41 2.53 21.06 -11.51
CA SER A 41 2.47 19.84 -12.29
C SER A 41 2.05 18.75 -11.31
N THR A 42 0.73 18.51 -11.22
CA THR A 42 0.18 17.37 -10.50
C THR A 42 0.61 16.10 -11.24
N ALA A 43 1.81 15.61 -10.95
CA ALA A 43 2.03 14.18 -10.90
C ALA A 43 1.32 13.73 -9.63
N GLU A 44 0.07 13.32 -9.79
CA GLU A 44 -0.68 12.62 -8.76
C GLU A 44 0.09 11.31 -8.52
N GLU A 45 0.98 11.29 -7.53
CA GLU A 45 1.62 10.06 -7.11
C GLU A 45 0.50 9.08 -6.76
N ALA A 46 0.43 7.96 -7.47
CA ALA A 46 -0.57 6.92 -7.25
C ALA A 46 -0.45 6.44 -5.80
N GLN A 47 -1.38 6.87 -4.95
CA GLN A 47 -1.48 6.45 -3.56
C GLN A 47 -2.16 5.08 -3.55
N GLY A 48 -1.38 4.01 -3.62
CA GLY A 48 -1.88 2.64 -3.62
C GLY A 48 -0.84 1.66 -3.10
N GLU A 49 -1.30 0.47 -2.68
CA GLU A 49 -0.42 -0.66 -2.39
C GLU A 49 0.46 -0.95 -3.62
N ILE A 50 1.76 -1.18 -3.41
CA ILE A 50 2.68 -1.55 -4.49
C ILE A 50 2.82 -3.06 -4.51
N VAL A 51 2.49 -3.69 -5.64
CA VAL A 51 2.68 -5.11 -5.87
C VAL A 51 3.82 -5.28 -6.86
N THR A 52 4.92 -5.88 -6.40
CA THR A 52 6.06 -6.21 -7.26
C THR A 52 5.90 -7.62 -7.81
N ALA A 53 6.02 -7.75 -9.12
CA ALA A 53 5.88 -9.03 -9.82
C ALA A 53 6.88 -9.12 -10.97
N LYS A 54 7.25 -10.34 -11.33
CA LYS A 54 7.95 -10.61 -12.58
C LYS A 54 6.96 -10.61 -13.74
N HIS A 55 7.40 -10.15 -14.90
CA HIS A 55 6.62 -10.13 -16.12
C HIS A 55 7.45 -10.75 -17.26
N GLU A 56 6.84 -11.71 -17.96
CA GLU A 56 7.37 -12.33 -19.16
C GLU A 56 6.35 -12.14 -20.29
N PHE A 57 6.84 -11.85 -21.49
CA PHE A 57 6.05 -11.94 -22.71
C PHE A 57 6.65 -12.99 -23.65
N ALA A 58 5.86 -14.02 -23.98
CA ALA A 58 6.26 -15.12 -24.85
C ALA A 58 5.08 -15.58 -25.69
N ASP A 59 5.30 -15.87 -26.97
CA ASP A 59 4.28 -16.42 -27.88
C ASP A 59 2.92 -15.68 -27.91
N GLY A 60 2.93 -14.34 -27.70
CA GLY A 60 1.69 -13.54 -27.66
C GLY A 60 0.92 -13.60 -26.35
N VAL A 61 1.55 -14.08 -25.28
CA VAL A 61 0.99 -14.22 -23.94
C VAL A 61 1.89 -13.49 -22.94
N HIS A 62 1.28 -12.65 -22.11
CA HIS A 62 1.92 -12.08 -20.94
C HIS A 62 1.70 -13.00 -19.75
N THR A 63 2.75 -13.30 -19.00
CA THR A 63 2.70 -14.02 -17.72
C THR A 63 3.22 -13.09 -16.63
N ILE A 64 2.41 -12.85 -15.60
CA ILE A 64 2.77 -12.05 -14.44
C ILE A 64 2.75 -12.94 -13.20
N ALA A 65 3.89 -13.05 -12.53
CA ALA A 65 4.05 -13.89 -11.34
C ALA A 65 4.68 -13.12 -10.18
N GLY A 66 4.10 -13.24 -8.99
CA GLY A 66 4.53 -12.48 -7.82
C GLY A 66 3.97 -13.00 -6.52
N SER A 67 4.04 -12.19 -5.47
CA SER A 67 3.46 -12.50 -4.17
C SER A 67 2.65 -11.31 -3.68
N LEU A 68 1.53 -11.60 -3.02
CA LEU A 68 0.65 -10.62 -2.44
C LEU A 68 0.44 -10.94 -0.95
N ASP A 69 0.56 -9.93 -0.10
CA ASP A 69 0.39 -10.11 1.33
C ASP A 69 -1.11 -10.22 1.68
N LEU A 70 -1.49 -11.35 2.26
CA LEU A 70 -2.83 -11.57 2.78
C LEU A 70 -2.90 -11.28 4.28
N PRO A 71 -4.04 -10.82 4.81
CA PRO A 71 -4.15 -10.47 6.22
C PRO A 71 -3.86 -11.65 7.16
N THR A 72 -4.24 -12.87 6.73
CA THR A 72 -3.99 -14.12 7.46
C THR A 72 -3.82 -15.27 6.46
N PRO A 73 -3.22 -16.40 6.85
CA PRO A 73 -3.07 -17.55 5.97
C PRO A 73 -4.39 -18.26 5.64
N CYS A 74 -5.52 -17.86 6.25
CA CYS A 74 -6.83 -18.45 5.95
C CYS A 74 -7.60 -17.68 4.89
N HIS A 75 -7.16 -16.46 4.53
CA HIS A 75 -7.70 -15.78 3.37
C HIS A 75 -7.25 -16.50 2.11
N GLN A 76 -8.07 -16.48 1.08
CA GLN A 76 -7.72 -17.02 -0.23
C GLN A 76 -7.47 -15.87 -1.19
N LEU A 77 -6.45 -16.01 -2.04
CA LEU A 77 -6.21 -15.12 -3.15
C LEU A 77 -6.72 -15.77 -4.42
N ARG A 78 -7.54 -15.03 -5.18
CA ARG A 78 -7.83 -15.34 -6.58
C ARG A 78 -7.28 -14.21 -7.44
N THR A 79 -6.73 -14.58 -8.58
CA THR A 79 -6.14 -13.63 -9.52
C THR A 79 -6.71 -13.91 -10.89
N GLU A 80 -7.31 -12.89 -11.47
CA GLU A 80 -7.88 -12.95 -12.82
C GLU A 80 -7.30 -11.81 -13.64
N ALA A 81 -7.20 -12.01 -14.96
CA ALA A 81 -6.81 -10.96 -15.89
C ALA A 81 -7.85 -10.82 -16.98
N ALA A 82 -8.19 -9.58 -17.29
CA ALA A 82 -9.12 -9.23 -18.36
C ALA A 82 -8.49 -8.18 -19.28
N THR A 83 -8.72 -8.32 -20.58
CA THR A 83 -8.30 -7.32 -21.56
C THR A 83 -9.44 -6.34 -21.82
N SER A 84 -9.13 -5.04 -21.80
CA SER A 84 -10.00 -3.96 -22.23
C SER A 84 -9.32 -3.23 -23.38
N THR A 85 -10.01 -3.05 -24.50
CA THR A 85 -9.46 -2.30 -25.64
C THR A 85 -10.23 -1.00 -25.79
N ALA A 86 -9.53 0.12 -25.60
CA ALA A 86 -10.07 1.47 -25.80
C ALA A 86 -9.25 2.20 -26.86
N GLY A 87 -9.80 2.29 -28.08
CA GLY A 87 -9.10 2.94 -29.20
C GLY A 87 -7.96 2.08 -29.74
N ALA A 88 -6.74 2.62 -29.73
CA ALA A 88 -5.54 1.98 -30.30
C ALA A 88 -4.66 1.25 -29.28
N GLN A 89 -5.02 1.29 -27.99
CA GLN A 89 -4.27 0.66 -26.90
C GLN A 89 -5.09 -0.46 -26.28
N THR A 90 -4.43 -1.59 -26.02
CA THR A 90 -4.98 -2.67 -25.20
C THR A 90 -4.49 -2.49 -23.78
N GLU A 91 -5.42 -2.53 -22.83
CA GLU A 91 -5.16 -2.55 -21.40
C GLU A 91 -5.45 -3.95 -20.87
N VAL A 92 -4.56 -4.45 -20.02
CA VAL A 92 -4.75 -5.66 -19.22
C VAL A 92 -5.01 -5.21 -17.78
N ILE A 93 -6.17 -5.59 -17.26
CA ILE A 93 -6.56 -5.32 -15.88
C ILE A 93 -6.43 -6.63 -15.10
N ILE A 94 -5.58 -6.63 -14.08
CA ILE A 94 -5.42 -7.76 -13.15
C ILE A 94 -6.27 -7.51 -11.91
N ASP A 95 -7.20 -8.41 -11.60
CA ASP A 95 -7.99 -8.34 -10.38
C ASP A 95 -7.49 -9.34 -9.35
N PHE A 96 -7.16 -8.83 -8.17
CA PHE A 96 -6.84 -9.60 -6.97
C PHE A 96 -8.06 -9.64 -6.06
N GLU A 97 -8.77 -10.77 -6.02
CA GLU A 97 -9.86 -11.00 -5.09
C GLU A 97 -9.30 -11.69 -3.82
N VAL A 98 -9.36 -10.99 -2.69
CA VAL A 98 -9.05 -11.55 -1.38
C VAL A 98 -10.33 -11.98 -0.71
N VAL A 99 -10.50 -13.29 -0.60
CA VAL A 99 -11.69 -13.93 -0.06
C VAL A 99 -11.49 -14.20 1.43
N ASP A 100 -12.41 -13.69 2.24
CA ASP A 100 -12.45 -13.92 3.69
C ASP A 100 -12.65 -15.41 4.03
N PRO A 101 -12.05 -15.90 5.13
CA PRO A 101 -12.35 -17.24 5.62
C PRO A 101 -13.82 -17.36 6.04
N ALA A 102 -14.33 -18.59 6.06
CA ALA A 102 -15.68 -18.87 6.54
C ALA A 102 -15.88 -18.33 7.97
N PRO A 103 -17.11 -17.90 8.33
CA PRO A 103 -17.40 -17.44 9.69
C PRO A 103 -16.99 -18.51 10.72
N ASP A 104 -16.54 -18.05 11.89
CA ASP A 104 -16.06 -18.89 13.00
C ASP A 104 -14.75 -19.67 12.71
N THR A 105 -14.08 -19.41 11.59
CA THR A 105 -12.74 -19.96 11.34
C THR A 105 -11.72 -19.37 12.31
N VAL A 106 -11.11 -20.21 13.14
CA VAL A 106 -9.98 -19.81 13.97
C VAL A 106 -8.73 -19.76 13.10
N CYS A 107 -8.17 -18.56 12.91
CA CYS A 107 -6.98 -18.35 12.10
C CYS A 107 -5.84 -17.69 12.87
N ALA A 108 -4.60 -18.02 12.49
CA ALA A 108 -3.42 -17.29 12.93
C ALA A 108 -3.48 -15.84 12.42
N GLN A 109 -3.15 -14.88 13.28
CA GLN A 109 -3.18 -13.45 12.95
C GLN A 109 -1.79 -13.00 12.47
N VAL A 110 -1.39 -13.48 11.30
CA VAL A 110 -0.06 -13.24 10.72
C VAL A 110 -0.21 -12.94 9.24
N ILE A 111 0.34 -11.81 8.80
CA ILE A 111 0.40 -11.44 7.37
C ILE A 111 1.14 -12.55 6.62
N THR A 112 0.51 -13.05 5.56
CA THR A 112 1.00 -14.21 4.83
C THR A 112 1.23 -13.86 3.37
N PRO A 113 2.51 -13.84 2.92
CA PRO A 113 2.83 -13.71 1.51
C PRO A 113 2.25 -14.90 0.76
N THR A 114 1.38 -14.62 -0.22
CA THR A 114 0.70 -15.64 -1.01
C THR A 114 1.10 -15.48 -2.47
N PRO A 115 1.68 -16.52 -3.08
CA PRO A 115 2.09 -16.46 -4.48
C PRO A 115 0.89 -16.37 -5.41
N PHE A 116 1.05 -15.68 -6.54
CA PHE A 116 0.10 -15.67 -7.64
C PHE A 116 0.83 -15.74 -8.99
N SER A 117 0.17 -16.34 -9.98
CA SER A 117 0.56 -16.28 -11.38
C SER A 117 -0.69 -16.10 -12.24
N VAL A 118 -0.60 -15.25 -13.26
CA VAL A 118 -1.68 -15.05 -14.22
C VAL A 118 -1.11 -14.89 -15.62
N SER A 119 -1.72 -15.56 -16.59
CA SER A 119 -1.35 -15.47 -18.00
C SER A 119 -2.51 -14.95 -18.84
N VAL A 120 -2.23 -14.04 -19.75
CA VAL A 120 -3.23 -13.37 -20.60
C VAL A 120 -2.69 -13.10 -21.99
N ALA A 121 -3.48 -13.44 -23.01
CA ALA A 121 -3.14 -13.13 -24.40
C ALA A 121 -3.46 -11.66 -24.71
N ALA A 122 -2.44 -10.87 -25.02
CA ALA A 122 -2.56 -9.48 -25.42
C ALA A 122 -1.35 -9.07 -26.30
N PRO A 123 -1.43 -7.95 -27.04
CA PRO A 123 -0.27 -7.39 -27.75
C PRO A 123 0.88 -7.05 -26.79
N GLU A 124 2.13 -7.22 -27.23
CA GLU A 124 3.34 -6.95 -26.43
C GLU A 124 3.37 -5.55 -25.79
N ASP A 125 2.78 -4.56 -26.46
CA ASP A 125 2.69 -3.17 -26.00
C ASP A 125 1.46 -2.88 -25.13
N ALA A 126 0.79 -3.92 -24.60
CA ALA A 126 -0.32 -3.76 -23.68
C ALA A 126 0.09 -3.02 -22.41
N VAL A 127 -0.81 -2.19 -21.90
CA VAL A 127 -0.62 -1.46 -20.64
C VAL A 127 -1.27 -2.24 -19.51
N PHE A 128 -0.62 -2.32 -18.36
CA PHE A 128 -1.11 -3.08 -17.21
C PHE A 128 -1.64 -2.17 -16.11
N SER A 129 -2.78 -2.54 -15.54
CA SER A 129 -3.31 -1.99 -14.31
C SER A 129 -3.79 -3.12 -13.39
N ALA A 130 -3.98 -2.83 -12.11
CA ALA A 130 -4.48 -3.82 -11.16
C ALA A 130 -5.43 -3.23 -10.12
N THR A 131 -6.31 -4.09 -9.64
CA THR A 131 -7.20 -3.83 -8.50
C THR A 131 -7.08 -4.92 -7.45
N ARG A 132 -7.28 -4.58 -6.19
CA ARG A 132 -7.47 -5.51 -5.08
C ARG A 132 -8.85 -5.24 -4.49
N ASN A 133 -9.77 -6.21 -4.60
CA ASN A 133 -11.16 -6.03 -4.16
C ASN A 133 -11.82 -4.74 -4.69
N GLY A 134 -11.44 -4.31 -5.90
CA GLY A 134 -11.90 -3.07 -6.53
C GLY A 134 -11.08 -1.81 -6.22
N ASP A 135 -10.16 -1.84 -5.26
CA ASP A 135 -9.26 -0.71 -4.95
C ASP A 135 -8.02 -0.74 -5.84
N GLY A 136 -7.58 0.41 -6.34
CA GLY A 136 -6.44 0.52 -7.25
C GLY A 136 -5.11 0.11 -6.61
N VAL A 137 -4.32 -0.68 -7.33
CA VAL A 137 -2.99 -1.17 -6.91
C VAL A 137 -1.96 -0.74 -7.95
N VAL A 138 -0.78 -0.34 -7.48
CA VAL A 138 0.35 0.01 -8.35
C VAL A 138 1.17 -1.25 -8.62
N LEU A 139 1.25 -1.63 -9.90
CA LEU A 139 2.12 -2.72 -10.33
C LEU A 139 3.54 -2.21 -10.54
N ASN A 140 4.51 -2.89 -9.93
CA ASN A 140 5.92 -2.75 -10.23
C ASN A 140 6.39 -4.02 -10.95
N LEU A 141 6.33 -4.00 -12.28
CA LEU A 141 6.68 -5.14 -13.11
C LEU A 141 8.18 -5.17 -13.39
N VAL A 142 8.80 -6.32 -13.12
CA VAL A 142 10.21 -6.60 -13.44
C VAL A 142 10.23 -7.53 -14.64
N GLU A 143 10.62 -6.98 -15.79
CA GLU A 143 10.74 -7.72 -17.04
C GLU A 143 11.79 -8.83 -16.93
N VAL A 144 11.44 -10.03 -17.39
CA VAL A 144 12.34 -11.17 -17.50
C VAL A 144 12.42 -11.67 -18.95
N PRO A 145 13.54 -12.31 -19.35
CA PRO A 145 13.64 -12.94 -20.67
C PRO A 145 12.67 -14.11 -20.82
N GLU A 146 12.24 -14.36 -22.06
CA GLU A 146 11.48 -15.54 -22.44
C GLU A 146 12.21 -16.85 -22.04
N GLY A 147 11.46 -17.77 -21.44
CA GLY A 147 11.93 -19.08 -20.99
C GLY A 147 12.52 -19.09 -19.58
N GLU A 148 12.43 -17.98 -18.82
CA GLU A 148 12.72 -17.98 -17.39
C GLU A 148 11.55 -18.59 -16.62
N ASP A 149 11.82 -19.57 -15.76
CA ASP A 149 10.81 -20.12 -14.85
C ASP A 149 10.48 -19.09 -13.76
N ILE A 150 9.47 -18.26 -14.00
CA ILE A 150 9.01 -17.21 -13.07
C ILE A 150 7.88 -17.67 -12.16
N GLU A 151 7.26 -18.80 -12.46
CA GLU A 151 6.16 -19.38 -11.66
C GLU A 151 6.69 -20.25 -10.51
N THR A 152 7.97 -20.65 -10.56
CA THR A 152 8.60 -21.33 -9.44
C THR A 152 8.90 -20.34 -8.32
N PHE A 153 7.97 -20.30 -7.35
CA PHE A 153 8.13 -19.55 -6.10
C PHE A 153 9.17 -20.24 -5.20
N GLU A 154 10.45 -20.08 -5.51
CA GLU A 154 11.47 -20.22 -4.47
C GLU A 154 11.26 -19.09 -3.47
N TYR A 155 10.90 -19.43 -2.23
CA TYR A 155 10.78 -18.48 -1.13
C TYR A 155 12.08 -17.68 -1.05
N LEU A 156 12.07 -16.45 -1.55
CA LEU A 156 13.14 -15.48 -1.31
C LEU A 156 13.09 -15.14 0.18
N LYS A 157 13.76 -15.95 0.99
CA LYS A 157 14.04 -15.62 2.38
C LYS A 157 14.96 -14.40 2.38
N GLY A 158 14.38 -13.23 2.62
CA GLY A 158 15.10 -12.07 3.16
C GLY A 158 15.55 -12.33 4.59
#